data_AF-A0A7C2XYI3-F1
#
_entry.id   AF-A0A7C2XYI3-F1
#
_cell.length_a   1.000
_cell.length_b   1.000
_cell.length_c   1.000
_cell.angle_alpha   90.00
_cell.angle_beta   90.00
_cell.angle_gamma   90.00
#
_symmetry.space_group_name_H-M   'P 1'
#
loop_
_entity.id
_entity.type
_entity.pdbx_description
1 polymer ?
#
loop_
_entity_poly.entity_id
_entity_poly.type
_entity_poly.pdbx_seq_one_letter_code
_entity_poly.pdbx_strand_id
1 'polypeptide(L)'
;MKPTLQDILDDIHAAERELQKYEKKYRVRSDSFYECFMAGLIEDAGNFDFQMWAGYCESKRDLEQLYKELVSTQKLVRERSEAMIADNVVVG
;
A
#
# COMPACT_ATOMS: atom_id res chain seq x y z
N MET A 1 -3.88 18.14 -4.86
CA MET A 1 -4.49 17.80 -3.56
C MET A 1 -3.70 16.64 -2.98
N LYS A 2 -3.34 16.63 -1.68
CA LYS A 2 -2.73 15.44 -1.08
C LYS A 2 -3.85 14.43 -0.76
N PRO A 3 -3.67 13.13 -1.04
CA PRO A 3 -4.68 12.12 -0.72
C PRO A 3 -4.84 12.00 0.80
N THR A 4 -6.05 11.71 1.25
CA THR A 4 -6.35 11.41 2.65
C THR A 4 -6.04 9.94 2.97
N LEU A 5 -6.00 9.58 4.26
CA LEU A 5 -5.87 8.17 4.65
C LEU A 5 -7.03 7.30 4.14
N GLN A 6 -8.24 7.88 4.07
CA GLN A 6 -9.40 7.18 3.55
C GLN A 6 -9.26 6.91 2.06
N ASP A 7 -8.81 7.90 1.29
CA ASP A 7 -8.57 7.74 -0.16
C ASP A 7 -7.57 6.61 -0.43
N ILE A 8 -6.45 6.59 0.31
CA ILE A 8 -5.43 5.54 0.16
C ILE A 8 -5.97 4.16 0.56
N LEU A 9 -6.77 4.09 1.63
CA LEU A 9 -7.35 2.82 2.07
C LEU A 9 -8.34 2.27 1.03
N ASP A 10 -9.16 3.13 0.43
CA ASP A 10 -10.10 2.77 -0.63
C ASP A 10 -9.36 2.27 -1.88
N ASP A 11 -8.23 2.91 -2.23
CA ASP A 11 -7.36 2.50 -3.34
C ASP A 11 -6.66 1.15 -3.07
N ILE A 12 -6.20 0.90 -1.84
CA ILE A 12 -5.65 -0.40 -1.43
C ILE A 12 -6.71 -1.49 -1.63
N HIS A 13 -7.93 -1.27 -1.13
CA HIS A 13 -9.01 -2.23 -1.29
C HIS A 13 -9.42 -2.42 -2.76
N ALA A 14 -9.31 -1.39 -3.59
CA ALA A 14 -9.52 -1.51 -5.02
C ALA A 14 -8.47 -2.43 -5.67
N ALA A 15 -7.19 -2.20 -5.39
CA ALA A 15 -6.10 -3.05 -5.87
C ALA A 15 -6.28 -4.51 -5.40
N GLU A 16 -6.65 -4.73 -4.13
CA GLU A 16 -6.90 -6.07 -3.59
C GLU A 16 -8.02 -6.82 -4.30
N ARG A 17 -9.10 -6.13 -4.69
CA ARG A 17 -10.19 -6.74 -5.46
C ARG A 17 -9.73 -7.21 -6.83
N GLU A 18 -8.86 -6.45 -7.49
CA GLU A 18 -8.27 -6.85 -8.78
C GLU A 18 -7.32 -8.04 -8.61
N LEU A 19 -6.44 -8.00 -7.61
CA LEU A 19 -5.54 -9.11 -7.27
C LEU A 19 -6.31 -10.42 -7.02
N GLN A 20 -7.42 -10.37 -6.26
CA GLN A 20 -8.24 -11.55 -6.00
C GLN A 20 -8.81 -12.21 -7.27
N LYS A 21 -9.04 -11.46 -8.35
CA LYS A 21 -9.51 -12.04 -9.63
C LYS A 21 -8.42 -12.93 -10.23
N TYR A 22 -7.16 -12.48 -10.21
CA TYR A 22 -6.03 -13.26 -10.69
C TYR A 22 -5.72 -14.44 -9.79
N GLU A 23 -5.76 -14.28 -8.46
CA GLU A 23 -5.56 -15.39 -7.52
C GLU A 23 -6.58 -16.51 -7.75
N LYS A 24 -7.85 -16.17 -8.00
CA LYS A 24 -8.89 -17.17 -8.33
C LYS A 24 -8.64 -17.84 -9.68
N LYS A 25 -8.23 -17.06 -10.69
CA LYS A 25 -7.99 -17.56 -12.05
C LYS A 25 -6.81 -18.52 -12.10
N TYR A 26 -5.69 -18.14 -11.49
CA TYR A 26 -4.41 -18.85 -11.57
C TYR A 26 -4.13 -19.75 -10.37
N ARG A 27 -4.95 -19.68 -9.31
CA ARG A 27 -4.83 -20.47 -8.08
C ARG A 27 -3.47 -20.32 -7.36
N VAL A 28 -2.90 -19.13 -7.46
CA VAL A 28 -1.63 -18.75 -6.83
C VAL A 28 -1.86 -17.45 -6.06
N ARG A 29 -1.23 -17.30 -4.89
CA ARG A 29 -1.28 -16.04 -4.13
C ARG A 29 -0.46 -14.95 -4.83
N SER A 30 -0.96 -13.72 -4.79
CA SER A 30 -0.35 -12.59 -5.50
C SER A 30 1.07 -12.30 -5.05
N ASP A 31 1.38 -12.52 -3.77
CA ASP A 31 2.73 -12.38 -3.22
C ASP A 31 3.72 -13.36 -3.88
N SER A 32 3.35 -14.64 -3.93
CA SER A 32 4.15 -15.73 -4.48
C SER A 32 4.33 -15.57 -5.98
N PHE A 33 3.25 -15.18 -6.69
CA PHE A 33 3.31 -14.83 -8.11
C PHE A 33 4.28 -13.67 -8.34
N TYR A 34 4.14 -12.57 -7.59
CA TYR A 34 4.94 -11.38 -7.78
C TYR A 34 6.42 -11.62 -7.51
N GLU A 35 6.77 -12.35 -6.45
CA GLU A 35 8.16 -12.74 -6.15
C GLU A 35 8.77 -13.53 -7.32
N CYS A 36 8.06 -14.53 -7.83
CA CYS A 36 8.55 -15.34 -8.95
C CYS A 36 8.63 -14.55 -10.25
N PHE A 37 7.65 -13.67 -10.52
CA PHE A 37 7.60 -12.81 -11.69
C PHE A 37 8.78 -11.84 -11.71
N MET A 38 9.03 -11.15 -10.60
CA MET A 38 10.15 -10.21 -10.47
C MET A 38 11.51 -10.89 -10.49
N ALA A 39 11.60 -12.15 -10.04
CA ALA A 39 12.82 -12.95 -10.15
C ALA A 39 13.08 -13.50 -11.56
N GLY A 40 12.18 -13.26 -12.53
CA GLY A 40 12.28 -13.81 -13.89
C GLY A 40 12.08 -15.32 -13.95
N LEU A 41 11.47 -15.92 -12.92
CA LEU A 41 11.19 -17.37 -12.86
C LEU A 41 9.90 -17.75 -13.60
N ILE A 42 9.09 -16.75 -13.95
CA ILE A 42 7.88 -16.93 -14.76
C ILE A 42 8.21 -16.44 -16.17
N GLU A 43 8.14 -17.34 -17.14
CA GLU A 43 8.18 -16.96 -18.55
C GLU A 43 6.89 -16.21 -18.87
N ASP A 44 6.98 -14.91 -19.13
CA ASP A 44 5.79 -14.09 -19.35
C ASP A 44 5.24 -14.20 -20.77
N ALA A 45 6.06 -14.58 -21.77
CA ALA A 45 5.70 -14.72 -23.20
C ALA A 45 4.74 -13.63 -23.76
N GLY A 46 4.70 -12.42 -23.17
CA GLY A 46 3.71 -11.39 -23.51
C GLY A 46 2.29 -11.61 -22.96
N ASN A 47 2.14 -12.39 -21.88
CA ASN A 47 0.88 -12.60 -21.19
C ASN A 47 0.47 -11.33 -20.44
N PHE A 48 -0.47 -10.61 -21.05
CA PHE A 48 -1.00 -9.36 -20.53
C PHE A 48 -1.55 -9.48 -19.11
N ASP A 49 -2.11 -10.63 -18.73
CA ASP A 49 -2.59 -10.84 -17.37
C ASP A 49 -1.46 -10.78 -16.34
N PHE A 50 -0.29 -11.34 -16.65
CA PHE A 50 0.84 -11.35 -15.72
C PHE A 50 1.41 -9.95 -15.52
N GLN A 51 1.49 -9.18 -16.60
CA GLN A 51 1.91 -7.78 -16.55
C GLN A 51 0.94 -6.93 -15.71
N MET A 52 -0.37 -7.08 -15.94
CA MET A 52 -1.39 -6.37 -15.15
C MET A 52 -1.39 -6.82 -13.70
N TRP A 53 -1.28 -8.12 -13.43
CA TRP A 53 -1.22 -8.66 -12.08
C TRP A 53 -0.01 -8.10 -11.31
N ALA A 54 1.17 -8.09 -11.93
CA ALA A 54 2.37 -7.49 -11.35
C ALA A 54 2.18 -5.99 -11.08
N GLY A 55 1.57 -5.25 -12.00
CA GLY A 55 1.25 -3.83 -11.82
C GLY A 55 0.30 -3.55 -10.65
N TYR A 56 -0.70 -4.41 -10.41
CA TYR A 56 -1.55 -4.30 -9.22
C TYR A 56 -0.80 -4.64 -7.93
N CYS A 57 0.14 -5.60 -7.96
CA CYS A 57 0.99 -5.90 -6.82
C CYS A 57 1.87 -4.70 -6.44
N GLU A 58 2.49 -4.05 -7.43
CA GLU A 58 3.29 -2.83 -7.25
C GLU A 58 2.45 -1.69 -6.69
N SER A 59 1.32 -1.40 -7.34
CA SER A 59 0.41 -0.33 -6.92
C SER A 59 -0.04 -0.53 -5.48
N LYS A 60 -0.42 -1.75 -5.10
CA LYS A 60 -0.80 -2.06 -3.71
C LYS A 60 0.35 -1.80 -2.74
N ARG A 61 1.57 -2.25 -3.05
CA ARG A 61 2.74 -2.06 -2.18
C ARG A 61 3.07 -0.58 -1.97
N ASP A 62 3.01 0.21 -3.03
CA ASP A 62 3.26 1.65 -2.98
C ASP A 62 2.20 2.37 -2.14
N LEU A 63 0.92 2.02 -2.32
CA LEU A 63 -0.17 2.57 -1.52
C LEU A 63 -0.06 2.18 -0.04
N GLU A 64 0.30 0.93 0.27
CA GLU A 64 0.53 0.49 1.64
C GLU A 64 1.71 1.20 2.30
N GLN A 65 2.77 1.47 1.54
CA GLN A 65 3.92 2.25 2.02
C GLN A 65 3.50 3.70 2.30
N LEU A 66 2.78 4.33 1.37
CA LEU A 66 2.26 5.68 1.53
C LEU A 66 1.32 5.77 2.74
N TYR A 67 0.44 4.80 2.95
CA TYR A 67 -0.44 4.73 4.10
C TYR A 67 0.36 4.72 5.43
N LYS A 68 1.39 3.88 5.52
CA LYS A 68 2.27 3.80 6.71
C LYS A 68 2.98 5.13 6.97
N GLU A 69 3.45 5.81 5.93
CA GLU A 69 4.11 7.12 6.03
C GLU A 69 3.14 8.21 6.52
N LEU A 70 1.91 8.24 6.03
CA LEU A 70 0.93 9.22 6.48
C LEU A 70 0.50 8.97 7.93
N VAL A 71 0.25 7.71 8.31
CA VAL A 71 -0.11 7.36 9.70
C VAL A 71 1.01 7.73 10.67
N SER A 72 2.26 7.39 10.35
CA SER A 72 3.41 7.74 11.20
C SER A 72 3.60 9.25 11.33
N THR A 73 3.44 9.99 10.23
CA THR A 73 3.50 11.46 10.25
C THR A 73 2.41 12.07 11.14
N GLN A 74 1.16 11.59 11.02
CA GLN A 74 0.05 12.09 11.85
C GLN A 74 0.27 11.81 13.33
N LYS A 75 0.81 10.64 13.67
CA LYS A 75 1.16 10.28 15.05
C LYS A 75 2.22 11.22 15.63
N LEU A 76 3.30 11.49 14.89
CA LEU A 76 4.36 12.42 15.31
C LEU A 76 3.84 13.84 15.51
N VAL A 77 2.96 14.32 14.61
CA VAL A 77 2.34 15.64 14.74
C VAL A 77 1.51 15.72 16.01
N ARG A 78 0.70 14.69 16.30
CA ARG A 78 -0.12 14.63 17.50
C ARG A 78 0.71 14.66 18.79
N GLU A 79 1.75 13.82 18.88
CA GLU A 79 2.63 13.77 20.05
C GLU A 79 3.34 15.11 20.30
N ARG A 80 3.79 15.79 19.24
CA ARG A 80 4.39 17.13 19.35
C ARG A 80 3.37 18.20 19.79
N SER A 81 2.14 18.13 19.31
CA SER A 81 1.08 19.04 19.75
C SER A 81 0.76 18.86 21.23
N GLU A 82 0.68 17.62 21.71
CA GLU A 82 0.44 17.30 23.12
C GLU A 82 1.59 17.78 24.02
N ALA A 83 2.85 17.59 23.61
CA ALA A 83 4.02 18.09 24.33
C ALA A 83 4.07 19.62 24.43
N MET A 84 3.75 20.34 23.35
CA MET A 84 3.75 21.81 23.33
C MET A 84 2.67 22.41 24.25
N ILE A 85 1.51 21.75 24.35
CA ILE A 85 0.46 22.15 25.29
C ILE A 85 0.93 21.94 26.74
N ALA A 86 1.56 20.80 27.04
CA ALA A 86 2.08 20.51 28.37
C ALA A 86 3.13 21.54 28.83
N ASP A 87 4.08 21.90 27.96
CA ASP A 87 5.11 22.92 28.27
C ASP A 87 4.51 24.30 28.54
N ASN A 88 3.43 24.68 27.84
CA ASN A 88 2.81 26.00 27.98
C ASN A 88 1.89 26.12 29.21
N VAL A 89 1.47 24.99 29.81
CA VAL A 89 0.66 24.95 31.04
C VAL A 89 1.52 24.99 32.31
N VAL A 90 2.80 24.58 32.24
CA VAL A 90 3.70 24.55 33.41
C VAL A 90 4.36 25.92 33.68
N VAL A 91 4.31 26.85 32.73
CA VAL A 91 4.97 28.17 32.81
C VAL A 91 4.00 29.33 33.10
N GLY A 92 2.70 29.05 33.30
CA GLY A 92 1.66 30.03 33.67
C GLY A 92 1.10 29.80 35.07
#